data_AF-A0A2G6CHG4-F1
#
_entry.id   AF-A0A2G6CHG4-F1
#
_cell.length_a   1.000
_cell.length_b   1.000
_cell.length_c   1.000
_cell.angle_alpha   90.00
_cell.angle_beta   90.00
_cell.angle_gamma   90.00
#
_symmetry.space_group_name_H-M   'P 1'
#
loop_
_entity.id
_entity.type
_entity.pdbx_description
1 polymer ?
#
loop_
_entity_poly.entity_id
_entity_poly.type
_entity_poly.pdbx_seq_one_letter_code
_entity_poly.pdbx_strand_id
1 'polypeptide(L)'
;MKIVLILIAILAALAYPRVKPLPTNRIGARPGPMEPGVHPMPGGVKVVEAGQPPDAAARLVKIAADSPRTRILETGEVTTLVTRSRLWGFPDIAVIWQEEDRLHIHSHLTIGRSDFGVNAARVAGWLNALHADP
;
A
#
# COMPACT_ATOMS: atom_id res chain seq x y z
N MET A 1 10.48 6.24 39.86
CA MET A 1 10.92 5.04 39.11
C MET A 1 9.80 4.38 38.30
N LYS A 2 8.64 3.99 38.90
CA LYS A 2 7.53 3.33 38.16
C LYS A 2 6.97 4.15 36.98
N ILE A 3 6.73 5.45 37.16
CA ILE A 3 6.21 6.34 36.11
C ILE A 3 7.19 6.43 34.93
N VAL A 4 8.49 6.54 35.21
CA VAL A 4 9.54 6.57 34.18
C VAL A 4 9.55 5.26 33.38
N LEU A 5 9.41 4.10 34.04
CA LEU A 5 9.34 2.81 33.36
C LEU A 5 8.08 2.69 32.48
N ILE A 6 6.93 3.18 32.93
CA ILE A 6 5.69 3.20 32.14
C ILE A 6 5.86 4.09 30.89
N LEU A 7 6.46 5.27 31.04
CA LEU A 7 6.72 6.17 29.92
C LEU A 7 7.67 5.55 28.89
N ILE A 8 8.74 4.90 29.34
CA ILE A 8 9.66 4.16 28.46
C ILE A 8 8.91 3.05 27.70
N ALA A 9 8.06 2.28 28.40
CA ALA A 9 7.28 1.22 27.77
C ALA A 9 6.31 1.76 26.69
N ILE A 10 5.65 2.90 26.95
CA ILE A 10 4.77 3.57 25.97
C ILE A 10 5.58 4.05 24.77
N LEU A 11 6.73 4.70 24.99
CA LEU A 11 7.59 5.16 23.90
C LEU A 11 8.11 4.00 23.06
N ALA A 12 8.51 2.89 23.69
CA ALA A 12 8.91 1.68 22.98
C ALA A 12 7.77 1.10 22.15
N ALA A 13 6.55 1.03 22.69
CA ALA A 13 5.37 0.55 21.97
C ALA A 13 5.02 1.43 20.76
N LEU A 14 5.16 2.76 20.88
CA LEU A 14 4.93 3.70 19.78
C LEU A 14 6.05 3.66 18.71
N ALA A 15 7.28 3.35 19.10
CA ALA A 15 8.41 3.22 18.18
C ALA A 15 8.40 1.86 17.45
N TYR A 16 7.94 0.80 18.10
CA TYR A 16 8.03 -0.58 17.60
C TYR A 16 7.53 -0.79 16.16
N PRO A 17 6.35 -0.26 15.74
CA PRO A 17 5.87 -0.47 14.37
C PRO A 17 6.73 0.18 13.29
N ARG A 18 7.56 1.17 13.66
CA ARG A 18 8.47 1.87 12.74
C ARG A 18 9.72 1.06 12.44
N VAL A 19 10.18 0.26 13.41
CA VAL A 19 11.39 -0.57 13.29
C VAL A 19 11.11 -2.04 12.96
N LYS A 20 9.87 -2.50 13.17
CA LYS A 20 9.49 -3.88 12.84
C LYS A 20 9.77 -4.16 11.34
N PRO A 21 10.48 -5.25 11.02
CA PRO A 21 10.69 -5.66 9.63
C PRO A 21 9.38 -5.86 8.90
N LEU A 22 9.38 -5.50 7.61
CA LEU A 22 8.24 -5.73 6.74
C LEU A 22 8.14 -7.23 6.39
N PRO A 23 6.91 -7.75 6.24
CA PRO A 23 6.70 -9.13 5.84
C PRO A 23 7.19 -9.36 4.40
N THR A 24 8.29 -10.08 4.24
CA THR A 24 8.98 -10.29 2.95
C THR A 24 8.11 -11.00 1.92
N ASN A 25 7.25 -11.91 2.35
CA ASN A 25 6.32 -12.65 1.47
C ASN A 25 5.24 -11.77 0.80
N ARG A 26 5.12 -10.50 1.18
CA ARG A 26 4.17 -9.54 0.60
C ARG A 26 4.85 -8.52 -0.32
N ILE A 27 6.18 -8.48 -0.32
CA ILE A 27 6.95 -7.62 -1.21
C ILE A 27 6.97 -8.29 -2.59
N GLY A 28 6.58 -7.54 -3.63
CA GLY A 28 6.48 -8.05 -5.00
C GLY A 28 5.37 -9.09 -5.22
N ALA A 29 4.52 -9.35 -4.22
CA ALA A 29 3.48 -10.36 -4.32
C ALA A 29 2.40 -9.94 -5.32
N ARG A 30 2.03 -10.86 -6.22
CA ARG A 30 0.97 -10.68 -7.22
C ARG A 30 -0.27 -11.55 -6.93
N PRO A 31 -0.96 -11.35 -5.79
CA PRO A 31 -2.13 -12.16 -5.47
C PRO A 31 -3.30 -11.80 -6.40
N GLY A 32 -4.11 -12.82 -6.72
CA GLY A 32 -5.39 -12.63 -7.38
C GLY A 32 -6.43 -11.98 -6.47
N PRO A 33 -7.65 -11.70 -6.98
CA PRO A 33 -8.13 -12.01 -8.34
C PRO A 33 -7.40 -11.23 -9.45
N MET A 34 -7.37 -11.78 -10.67
CA MET A 34 -6.69 -11.20 -11.85
C MET A 34 -7.67 -10.64 -12.89
N GLU A 35 -8.96 -10.86 -12.66
CA GLU A 35 -10.06 -10.37 -13.46
C GLU A 35 -10.27 -8.87 -13.20
N PRO A 36 -10.60 -8.09 -14.25
CA PRO A 36 -10.95 -6.68 -14.10
C PRO A 36 -12.03 -6.45 -13.06
N GLY A 37 -11.84 -5.46 -12.19
CA GLY A 37 -12.77 -5.12 -11.13
C GLY A 37 -12.10 -4.65 -9.85
N VAL A 38 -12.96 -4.27 -8.90
CA VAL A 38 -12.58 -3.91 -7.53
C VAL A 38 -12.95 -5.08 -6.63
N HIS A 39 -11.94 -5.65 -5.96
CA HIS A 39 -12.05 -6.83 -5.11
C HIS A 39 -11.67 -6.45 -3.67
N PRO A 40 -12.64 -6.04 -2.83
CA PRO A 40 -12.39 -5.76 -1.42
C PRO A 40 -11.95 -7.02 -0.67
N MET A 41 -11.06 -6.86 0.29
CA MET A 41 -10.59 -7.95 1.12
C MET A 41 -10.36 -7.48 2.57
N PRO A 42 -10.30 -8.39 3.55
CA PRO A 42 -9.99 -8.01 4.92
C PRO A 42 -8.69 -7.22 5.00
N GLY A 43 -8.81 -5.95 5.38
CA GLY A 43 -7.67 -5.05 5.56
C GLY A 43 -7.06 -4.48 4.29
N GLY A 44 -7.76 -4.52 3.16
CA GLY A 44 -7.24 -3.97 1.91
C GLY A 44 -8.17 -4.08 0.71
N VAL A 45 -7.60 -3.88 -0.47
CA VAL A 45 -8.27 -4.00 -1.76
C VAL A 45 -7.30 -4.56 -2.81
N LYS A 46 -7.84 -5.36 -3.73
CA LYS A 46 -7.22 -5.70 -5.01
C LYS A 46 -8.03 -5.03 -6.12
N VAL A 47 -7.37 -4.26 -6.97
CA VAL A 47 -7.98 -3.61 -8.13
C VAL A 47 -7.27 -4.07 -9.39
N VAL A 48 -8.04 -4.31 -10.44
CA VAL A 48 -7.56 -4.61 -11.79
C VAL A 48 -8.35 -3.76 -12.78
N GLU A 49 -7.66 -2.91 -13.54
CA GLU A 49 -8.25 -2.13 -14.64
C GLU A 49 -7.70 -2.62 -15.98
N ALA A 50 -8.56 -2.97 -16.93
CA ALA A 50 -8.18 -3.37 -18.28
C ALA A 50 -8.14 -2.17 -19.24
N GLY A 51 -7.56 -2.34 -20.43
CA GLY A 51 -7.46 -1.29 -21.45
C GLY A 51 -6.51 -0.14 -21.11
N GLN A 52 -5.58 -0.35 -20.18
CA GLN A 52 -4.64 0.68 -19.75
C GLN A 52 -3.41 0.74 -20.70
N PRO A 53 -2.87 1.94 -20.99
CA PRO A 53 -1.68 2.07 -21.82
C PRO A 53 -0.46 1.44 -21.12
N PRO A 54 0.60 1.04 -21.87
CA PRO A 54 1.73 0.29 -21.33
C PRO A 54 2.51 0.97 -20.18
N ASP A 55 2.37 2.28 -20.02
CA ASP A 55 3.03 3.09 -19.00
C ASP A 55 2.15 3.42 -17.79
N ALA A 56 0.89 2.93 -17.76
CA ALA A 56 -0.07 3.24 -16.70
C ALA A 56 0.44 2.87 -15.31
N ALA A 57 1.10 1.72 -15.15
CA ALA A 57 1.71 1.35 -13.87
C ALA A 57 2.80 2.34 -13.44
N ALA A 58 3.65 2.80 -14.36
CA ALA A 58 4.70 3.77 -14.05
C ALA A 58 4.12 5.13 -13.63
N ARG A 59 3.06 5.59 -14.33
CA ARG A 59 2.34 6.82 -13.95
C ARG A 59 1.67 6.69 -12.58
N LEU A 60 1.00 5.57 -12.33
CA LEU A 60 0.35 5.31 -11.05
C LEU A 60 1.37 5.23 -9.89
N VAL A 61 2.54 4.61 -10.13
CA VAL A 61 3.63 4.58 -9.14
C VAL A 61 4.08 5.98 -8.77
N LYS A 62 4.21 6.90 -9.74
CA LYS A 62 4.54 8.31 -9.46
C LYS A 62 3.48 8.98 -8.59
N ILE A 63 2.21 8.83 -8.94
CA ILE A 63 1.07 9.36 -8.16
C ILE A 63 1.07 8.79 -6.73
N ALA A 64 1.29 7.48 -6.60
CA ALA A 64 1.32 6.81 -5.30
C ALA A 64 2.53 7.25 -4.46
N ALA A 65 3.69 7.46 -5.08
CA ALA A 65 4.92 7.93 -4.42
C ALA A 65 4.77 9.37 -3.88
N ASP A 66 3.97 10.22 -4.52
CA ASP A 66 3.67 11.58 -4.06
C ASP A 66 2.71 11.60 -2.86
N SER A 67 2.14 10.45 -2.48
CA SER A 67 1.24 10.38 -1.32
C SER A 67 1.98 10.55 0.01
N PRO A 68 1.36 11.21 1.02
CA PRO A 68 2.01 11.45 2.29
C PRO A 68 2.47 10.17 2.99
N ARG A 69 3.74 10.14 3.42
CA ARG A 69 4.38 9.03 4.15
C ARG A 69 4.43 7.72 3.33
N THR A 70 4.36 7.82 2.01
CA THR A 70 4.63 6.71 1.09
C THR A 70 6.10 6.72 0.68
N ARG A 71 6.70 5.52 0.54
CA ARG A 71 8.04 5.34 -0.02
C ARG A 71 8.04 4.13 -0.94
N ILE A 72 8.80 4.19 -2.03
CA ILE A 72 9.09 3.03 -2.87
C ILE A 72 10.09 2.15 -2.12
N LEU A 73 9.76 0.87 -1.99
CA LEU A 73 10.61 -0.14 -1.37
C LEU A 73 11.43 -0.90 -2.42
N GLU A 74 10.76 -1.31 -3.49
CA GLU A 74 11.36 -2.02 -4.63
C GLU A 74 10.70 -1.55 -5.93
N THR A 75 11.49 -1.51 -7.01
CA THR A 75 11.07 -1.13 -8.36
C THR A 75 11.53 -2.18 -9.37
N GLY A 76 10.84 -2.30 -10.50
CA GLY A 76 11.05 -3.31 -11.53
C GLY A 76 9.75 -3.56 -12.30
N GLU A 77 9.53 -4.79 -12.77
CA GLU A 77 8.23 -5.20 -13.35
C GLU A 77 7.07 -5.03 -12.35
N VAL A 78 7.39 -5.15 -11.06
CA VAL A 78 6.48 -4.94 -9.95
C VAL A 78 7.09 -3.90 -9.05
N THR A 79 6.30 -2.90 -8.68
CA THR A 79 6.73 -1.89 -7.72
C THR A 79 6.01 -2.10 -6.39
N THR A 80 6.78 -2.17 -5.31
CA THR A 80 6.24 -2.25 -3.95
C THR A 80 6.42 -0.90 -3.26
N LEU A 81 5.34 -0.33 -2.74
CA LEU A 81 5.32 0.89 -1.96
C LEU A 81 4.88 0.58 -0.53
N VAL A 82 5.38 1.39 0.39
CA VAL A 82 5.02 1.31 1.82
C VAL A 82 4.49 2.66 2.26
N THR A 83 3.27 2.68 2.79
CA THR A 83 2.66 3.87 3.39
C THR A 83 2.54 3.67 4.89
N ARG A 84 2.99 4.63 5.70
CA ARG A 84 2.90 4.54 7.17
C ARG A 84 1.79 5.41 7.74
N SER A 85 0.99 4.85 8.65
CA SER A 85 -0.05 5.59 9.38
C SER A 85 0.54 6.72 10.24
N ARG A 86 -0.26 7.78 10.49
CA ARG A 86 0.25 9.07 10.99
C ARG A 86 0.65 8.97 12.45
N LEU A 87 -0.27 8.43 13.26
CA LEU A 87 -0.13 8.32 14.70
C LEU A 87 0.70 7.09 15.06
N TRP A 88 0.27 5.92 14.58
CA TRP A 88 0.79 4.63 15.02
C TRP A 88 2.02 4.16 14.24
N GLY A 89 2.29 4.71 13.05
CA GLY A 89 3.41 4.28 12.21
C GLY A 89 3.25 2.88 11.60
N PHE A 90 2.07 2.26 11.72
CA PHE A 90 1.72 0.99 11.09
C PHE A 90 1.98 1.06 9.58
N PRO A 91 2.73 0.10 9.01
CA PRO A 91 2.98 0.06 7.58
C PRO A 91 1.84 -0.66 6.85
N ASP A 92 1.40 -0.05 5.75
CA ASP A 92 0.58 -0.66 4.72
C ASP A 92 1.45 -0.89 3.49
N ILE A 93 1.21 -1.98 2.76
CA ILE A 93 1.92 -2.31 1.52
C ILE A 93 0.97 -2.09 0.36
N ALA A 94 1.47 -1.45 -0.71
CA ALA A 94 0.85 -1.43 -2.02
C ALA A 94 1.79 -2.06 -3.04
N VAL A 95 1.28 -2.97 -3.85
CA VAL A 95 2.01 -3.59 -4.96
C VAL A 95 1.32 -3.17 -6.25
N ILE A 96 2.06 -2.57 -7.17
CA ILE A 96 1.57 -2.09 -8.46
C ILE A 96 2.36 -2.79 -9.55
N TRP A 97 1.66 -3.34 -10.52
CA TRP A 97 2.27 -3.92 -11.72
C TRP A 97 1.29 -3.86 -12.88
N GLN A 98 1.79 -4.16 -14.07
CA GLN A 98 0.99 -4.24 -15.27
C GLN A 98 1.29 -5.53 -16.01
N GLU A 99 0.24 -6.21 -16.43
CA GLU A 99 0.28 -7.39 -17.29
C GLU A 99 -0.55 -7.09 -18.53
N GLU A 100 0.10 -7.01 -19.69
CA GLU A 100 -0.54 -6.59 -20.94
C GLU A 100 -1.22 -5.21 -20.79
N ASP A 101 -2.53 -5.12 -21.04
CA ASP A 101 -3.35 -3.93 -20.88
C ASP A 101 -4.00 -3.83 -19.48
N ARG A 102 -3.63 -4.72 -18.55
CA ARG A 102 -4.21 -4.78 -17.22
C ARG A 102 -3.31 -4.16 -16.17
N LEU A 103 -3.77 -3.05 -15.60
CA LEU A 103 -3.16 -2.41 -14.46
C LEU A 103 -3.63 -3.09 -13.17
N HIS A 104 -2.69 -3.61 -12.39
CA HIS A 104 -2.95 -4.32 -11.16
C HIS A 104 -2.46 -3.52 -9.95
N ILE A 105 -3.34 -3.37 -8.95
CA ILE A 105 -3.04 -2.72 -7.68
C ILE A 105 -3.47 -3.64 -6.54
N HIS A 106 -2.56 -3.97 -5.64
CA HIS A 106 -2.88 -4.71 -4.41
C HIS A 106 -2.42 -3.92 -3.19
N SER A 107 -3.35 -3.35 -2.43
CA SER A 107 -3.05 -2.51 -1.28
C SER A 107 -3.69 -3.05 0.00
N HIS A 108 -2.89 -3.29 1.04
CA HIS A 108 -3.35 -3.95 2.25
C HIS A 108 -2.50 -3.61 3.48
N LEU A 109 -3.10 -3.74 4.67
CA LEU A 109 -2.44 -3.57 5.96
C LEU A 109 -1.44 -4.70 6.25
N THR A 110 -0.39 -4.41 7.02
CA THR A 110 0.53 -5.43 7.54
C THR A 110 0.29 -5.80 9.00
N ILE A 111 -0.45 -4.98 9.74
CA ILE A 111 -0.74 -5.15 11.17
C ILE A 111 -2.23 -4.98 11.41
N GLY A 112 -2.88 -5.97 12.03
CA GLY A 112 -4.31 -5.95 12.33
C GLY A 112 -5.13 -6.83 11.39
N ARG A 113 -6.45 -6.62 11.38
CA ARG A 113 -7.41 -7.39 10.55
C ARG A 113 -8.32 -6.52 9.68
N SER A 114 -8.45 -5.24 9.99
CA SER A 114 -9.26 -4.27 9.24
C SER A 114 -8.56 -2.92 9.25
N ASP A 115 -8.61 -2.23 8.11
CA ASP A 115 -8.12 -0.86 7.90
C ASP A 115 -9.25 0.15 7.79
N PHE A 116 -10.51 -0.26 8.01
CA PHE A 116 -11.71 0.54 7.79
C PHE A 116 -11.78 1.19 6.40
N GLY A 117 -11.25 0.52 5.37
CA GLY A 117 -11.30 0.99 3.98
C GLY A 117 -10.27 2.06 3.63
N VAL A 118 -9.31 2.36 4.51
CA VAL A 118 -8.28 3.38 4.25
C VAL A 118 -7.42 3.03 3.02
N ASN A 119 -7.05 1.76 2.82
CA ASN A 119 -6.28 1.37 1.63
C ASN A 119 -7.14 1.48 0.36
N ALA A 120 -8.42 1.08 0.43
CA ALA A 120 -9.35 1.20 -0.70
C ALA A 120 -9.56 2.67 -1.13
N ALA A 121 -9.82 3.56 -0.17
CA ALA A 121 -9.97 4.99 -0.43
C ALA A 121 -8.69 5.61 -1.03
N ARG A 122 -7.52 5.15 -0.58
CA ARG A 122 -6.23 5.60 -1.11
C ARG A 122 -6.04 5.19 -2.57
N VAL A 123 -6.28 3.92 -2.88
CA VAL A 123 -6.18 3.40 -4.26
C VAL A 123 -7.17 4.12 -5.18
N ALA A 124 -8.41 4.33 -4.73
CA ALA A 124 -9.39 5.10 -5.50
C ALA A 124 -8.92 6.53 -5.79
N GLY A 125 -8.30 7.20 -4.82
CA GLY A 125 -7.70 8.53 -5.03
C GLY A 125 -6.58 8.53 -6.08
N TRP A 126 -5.74 7.48 -6.10
CA TRP A 126 -4.68 7.35 -7.10
C TRP A 126 -5.23 7.12 -8.51
N LEU A 127 -6.24 6.26 -8.64
CA LEU A 127 -6.88 5.97 -9.92
C LEU A 127 -7.59 7.22 -10.48
N ASN A 128 -8.31 7.96 -9.63
CA ASN A 128 -8.92 9.22 -10.03
C ASN A 128 -7.88 10.22 -10.57
N ALA A 129 -6.70 10.30 -9.95
CA ALA A 129 -5.62 11.17 -10.43
C ALA A 129 -5.01 10.64 -11.75
N LEU A 130 -4.87 9.32 -11.89
CA LEU A 130 -4.38 8.69 -13.11
C LEU A 130 -5.32 8.96 -14.30
N HIS A 131 -6.63 8.88 -14.08
CA HIS A 131 -7.63 9.11 -15.13
C HIS A 131 -7.82 10.58 -15.48
N ALA A 132 -7.41 11.50 -14.59
CA ALA A 132 -7.46 12.94 -14.84
C ALA A 132 -6.28 13.45 -15.70
N ASP A 133 -5.19 12.68 -15.80
CA ASP A 133 -3.98 13.00 -16.58
C ASP A 133 -3.74 11.87 -17.61
N PRO A 134 -4.44 11.89 -18.77
CA PRO A 134 -4.52 10.78 -19.71
C PRO A 134 -3.18 10.44 -20.40
#